data_AF-A0A966YFR5-F1
#
_entry.id   AF-A0A966YFR5-F1
#
_cell.length_a   1.000
_cell.length_b   1.000
_cell.length_c   1.000
_cell.angle_alpha   90.00
_cell.angle_beta   90.00
_cell.angle_gamma   90.00
#
_symmetry.space_group_name_H-M   'P 1'
#
loop_
_entity.id
_entity.type
_entity.pdbx_description
1 polymer ?
#
loop_
_entity_poly.entity_id
_entity_poly.type
_entity_poly.pdbx_seq_one_letter_code
_entity_poly.pdbx_strand_id
1 'polypeptide(L)'
;GASDKYAVIESTTTESPDGPETSLADIDGYVVVGMTVTGANITANTTVTGVSYDGNGSLTSITFSQNAAIANQTLTFTAAAGDSVIGRYGNLTLEANGSYVYTPTVTNLAAGDQAIDVFSYEMEDASNVTDTANLTITIDGTSADGEVLANPDIDTVLEDGTTSGNLLTNDNGADTVDSFQWNGTSGSFGTPMTISGVGNFTLFSNGSYAFEPAANYTGLVPQVNYTASNTTDGSNATSTSSLTLAITPVNDPPTATDDSVTTTEDTNVTLTATDFGVYSDLEGDPLAKIQITSLESSGSLQYFNGSAWLDVTLNQEVTAADLANGSLRFVPAADESGSPYTTLQFRVHDGTDYSVANYTLTVNVTPVNDPPVNTVPGQQTLFDYESLTFSAVNGNAISVDDVDQNITTVQLTTVAGTL
;
A
#
# COMPACT_ATOMS: atom_id res chain seq x y z
N GLY A 1 20.97 17.16 7.76
CA GLY A 1 21.80 18.29 8.19
C GLY A 1 20.91 19.49 8.17
N ALA A 2 20.76 20.18 9.30
CA ALA A 2 19.82 21.28 9.46
C ALA A 2 20.15 22.40 8.46
N SER A 3 19.13 22.82 7.74
CA SER A 3 19.16 23.92 6.78
C SER A 3 18.26 25.04 7.31
N ASP A 4 18.65 26.27 6.99
CA ASP A 4 18.11 27.46 7.64
C ASP A 4 16.60 27.57 7.42
N LYS A 5 15.88 27.85 8.51
CA LYS A 5 14.42 28.02 8.52
C LYS A 5 14.11 29.47 8.86
N TYR A 6 13.14 30.05 8.18
CA TYR A 6 12.74 31.43 8.42
C TYR A 6 11.24 31.50 8.64
N ALA A 7 10.81 32.23 9.66
CA ALA A 7 9.40 32.57 9.86
C ALA A 7 9.11 33.91 9.19
N VAL A 8 8.02 33.96 8.42
CA VAL A 8 7.65 35.03 7.50
C VAL A 8 6.34 35.69 7.96
N ILE A 9 6.35 37.02 8.08
CA ILE A 9 5.15 37.86 8.22
C ILE A 9 4.99 38.67 6.93
N GLU A 10 3.85 38.52 6.25
CA GLU A 10 3.50 39.30 5.06
C GLU A 10 2.66 40.52 5.44
N SER A 11 2.95 41.69 4.86
CA SER A 11 2.15 42.92 5.05
C SER A 11 1.91 43.62 3.71
N THR A 12 0.75 44.22 3.48
CA THR A 12 0.48 45.06 2.29
C THR A 12 0.42 46.53 2.69
N THR A 13 1.12 47.42 1.97
CA THR A 13 0.92 48.87 2.10
C THR A 13 0.37 49.42 0.79
N THR A 14 -0.61 50.32 0.86
CA THR A 14 -1.15 51.07 -0.30
C THR A 14 -1.02 52.55 -0.04
N GLU A 15 -0.62 53.34 -1.03
CA GLU A 15 -0.83 54.79 -1.04
C GLU A 15 -1.40 55.24 -2.38
N SER A 16 -2.13 56.34 -2.26
CA SER A 16 -2.60 57.20 -3.33
C SER A 16 -1.80 58.52 -3.28
N PRO A 17 -1.65 59.26 -4.39
CA PRO A 17 -0.73 60.40 -4.49
C PRO A 17 -1.09 61.68 -3.69
N ASP A 18 -2.07 61.68 -2.77
CA ASP A 18 -2.60 62.89 -2.12
C ASP A 18 -2.77 62.73 -0.58
N GLY A 19 -1.77 63.17 0.21
CA GLY A 19 -1.89 63.63 1.62
C GLY A 19 -2.21 62.59 2.73
N PRO A 20 -1.85 62.86 4.01
CA PRO A 20 -1.28 61.85 4.91
C PRO A 20 -2.28 61.23 5.89
N GLU A 21 -2.50 59.94 5.77
CA GLU A 21 -2.80 59.03 6.89
C GLU A 21 -2.14 57.69 6.54
N THR A 22 -0.92 57.48 7.01
CA THR A 22 -0.27 56.16 6.98
C THR A 22 -0.86 55.35 8.13
N SER A 23 -1.74 54.39 7.84
CA SER A 23 -2.21 53.45 8.84
C SER A 23 -1.27 52.26 8.89
N LEU A 24 -0.45 52.17 9.94
CA LEU A 24 0.29 50.94 10.30
C LEU A 24 -0.66 49.86 10.89
N ALA A 25 -1.98 50.08 10.86
CA ALA A 25 -2.99 49.21 11.44
C ALA A 25 -3.34 47.98 10.58
N ASP A 26 -2.85 47.92 9.33
CA ASP A 26 -3.08 46.78 8.40
C ASP A 26 -1.95 45.73 8.46
N ILE A 27 -1.15 45.73 9.53
CA ILE A 27 -0.12 44.72 9.76
C ILE A 27 -0.76 43.53 10.49
N ASP A 28 -0.89 42.41 9.79
CA ASP A 28 -1.22 41.13 10.39
C ASP A 28 0.03 40.55 11.07
N GLY A 29 0.18 40.79 12.38
CA GLY A 29 1.30 40.30 13.21
C GLY A 29 2.15 41.40 13.86
N TYR A 30 3.22 41.03 14.57
CA TYR A 30 4.13 41.97 15.23
C TYR A 30 5.54 41.92 14.60
N VAL A 31 6.05 43.08 14.16
CA VAL A 31 7.44 43.27 13.69
C VAL A 31 8.41 43.47 14.87
N VAL A 32 9.54 42.77 14.90
CA VAL A 32 10.55 42.94 15.96
C VAL A 32 11.91 43.39 15.42
N VAL A 33 12.70 44.01 16.30
CA VAL A 33 14.10 44.35 16.03
C VAL A 33 14.89 43.09 15.71
N GLY A 34 15.67 43.12 14.62
CA GLY A 34 16.47 41.99 14.15
C GLY A 34 15.92 41.32 12.90
N MET A 35 14.62 41.44 12.60
CA MET A 35 14.01 40.88 11.39
C MET A 35 14.65 41.47 10.12
N THR A 36 14.85 40.63 9.11
CA THR A 36 15.22 41.05 7.75
C THR A 36 13.95 41.44 7.00
N VAL A 37 14.05 42.47 6.17
CA VAL A 37 12.92 43.06 5.45
C VAL A 37 13.19 42.96 3.96
N THR A 38 12.26 42.40 3.23
CA THR A 38 12.29 42.35 1.76
C THR A 38 11.05 43.03 1.17
N GLY A 39 11.21 43.54 -0.05
CA GLY A 39 10.17 44.30 -0.76
C GLY A 39 10.74 44.99 -1.99
N ALA A 40 9.88 45.54 -2.84
CA ALA A 40 10.31 46.28 -4.01
C ALA A 40 11.24 47.45 -3.60
N ASN A 41 12.40 47.58 -4.24
CA ASN A 41 13.37 48.65 -3.95
C ASN A 41 13.90 48.71 -2.50
N ILE A 42 13.73 47.63 -1.71
CA ILE A 42 14.41 47.46 -0.43
C ILE A 42 15.80 46.89 -0.70
N THR A 43 16.84 47.54 -0.18
CA THR A 43 18.21 47.05 -0.33
C THR A 43 18.35 45.69 0.37
N ALA A 44 19.00 44.72 -0.26
CA ALA A 44 19.22 43.40 0.33
C ALA A 44 19.86 43.52 1.73
N ASN A 45 19.48 42.62 2.64
CA ASN A 45 19.92 42.59 4.04
C ASN A 45 19.54 43.83 4.87
N THR A 46 18.50 44.57 4.46
CA THR A 46 17.91 45.60 5.32
C THR A 46 17.22 44.92 6.50
N THR A 47 17.52 45.40 7.70
CA THR A 47 17.01 44.84 8.96
C THR A 47 16.23 45.87 9.76
N VAL A 48 15.32 45.42 10.60
CA VAL A 48 14.60 46.26 11.56
C VAL A 48 15.52 46.57 12.75
N THR A 49 15.77 47.85 13.01
CA THR A 49 16.63 48.33 14.11
C THR A 49 15.85 48.99 15.25
N GLY A 50 14.57 49.26 15.04
CA GLY A 50 13.69 49.84 16.06
C GLY A 50 12.23 49.63 15.71
N VAL A 51 11.41 49.34 16.71
CA VAL A 51 9.95 49.24 16.58
C VAL A 51 9.29 49.93 17.76
N SER A 52 8.10 50.47 17.58
CA SER A 52 7.29 51.01 18.67
C SER A 52 5.83 50.66 18.47
N TYR A 53 5.14 50.38 19.57
CA TYR A 53 3.73 50.01 19.62
C TYR A 53 2.98 50.97 20.53
N ASP A 54 1.70 51.20 20.25
CA ASP A 54 0.83 51.92 21.17
C ASP A 54 0.44 51.02 22.37
N GLY A 55 -0.26 51.61 23.35
CA GLY A 55 -0.72 50.90 24.54
C GLY A 55 -1.75 49.79 24.27
N ASN A 56 -2.22 49.65 23.03
CA ASN A 56 -3.15 48.62 22.59
C ASN A 56 -2.47 47.56 21.70
N GLY A 57 -1.15 47.64 21.52
CA GLY A 57 -0.38 46.69 20.72
C GLY A 57 -0.39 46.96 19.21
N SER A 58 -0.94 48.08 18.74
CA SER A 58 -0.85 48.47 17.32
C SER A 58 0.53 49.04 17.03
N LEU A 59 1.13 48.66 15.89
CA LEU A 59 2.44 49.17 15.49
C LEU A 59 2.33 50.66 15.15
N THR A 60 3.26 51.47 15.66
CA THR A 60 3.27 52.93 15.48
C THR A 60 4.50 53.45 14.76
N SER A 61 5.62 52.71 14.78
CA SER A 61 6.78 53.02 13.93
C SER A 61 7.70 51.83 13.75
N ILE A 62 8.41 51.82 12.62
CA ILE A 62 9.52 50.90 12.31
C ILE A 62 10.73 51.74 11.87
N THR A 63 11.91 51.37 12.32
CA THR A 63 13.19 51.91 11.87
C THR A 63 14.00 50.81 11.19
N PHE A 64 14.58 51.10 10.03
CA PHE A 64 15.42 50.17 9.28
C PHE A 64 16.90 50.53 9.37
N SER A 65 17.78 49.54 9.24
CA SER A 65 19.23 49.71 9.21
C SER A 65 19.74 50.45 7.97
N GLN A 66 18.90 50.56 6.94
CA GLN A 66 19.19 51.25 5.69
C GLN A 66 17.98 52.09 5.25
N ASN A 67 18.22 53.14 4.46
CA ASN A 67 17.12 53.91 3.86
C ASN A 67 16.26 53.01 2.97
N ALA A 68 14.97 52.96 3.28
CA ALA A 68 14.00 52.12 2.60
C ALA A 68 12.82 52.98 2.13
N ALA A 69 12.50 52.92 0.84
CA ALA A 69 11.23 53.45 0.34
C ALA A 69 10.18 52.36 0.55
N ILE A 70 9.19 52.65 1.41
CA ILE A 70 8.23 51.65 1.90
C ILE A 70 6.78 51.92 1.49
N ALA A 71 6.53 52.94 0.69
CA ALA A 71 5.18 53.28 0.24
C ALA A 71 4.70 52.32 -0.85
N ASN A 72 3.45 51.85 -0.75
CA ASN A 72 2.69 51.14 -1.79
C ASN A 72 3.20 49.74 -2.15
N GLN A 73 3.74 49.03 -1.18
CA GLN A 73 4.30 47.72 -1.43
C GLN A 73 4.02 46.74 -0.31
N THR A 74 4.04 45.47 -0.68
CA THR A 74 4.11 44.39 0.29
C THR A 74 5.52 44.37 0.88
N LEU A 75 5.62 44.43 2.21
CA LEU A 75 6.86 44.17 2.93
C LEU A 75 6.75 42.80 3.57
N THR A 76 7.80 42.01 3.37
CA THR A 76 7.94 40.69 3.96
C THR A 76 9.01 40.77 5.03
N PHE A 77 8.64 40.42 6.26
CA PHE A 77 9.55 40.38 7.41
C PHE A 77 9.92 38.94 7.69
N THR A 78 11.22 38.65 7.72
CA THR A 78 11.73 37.31 8.01
C THR A 78 12.59 37.33 9.26
N ALA A 79 12.36 36.37 10.15
CA ALA A 79 13.23 36.09 11.29
C ALA A 79 14.03 34.82 11.02
N ALA A 80 15.29 34.78 11.47
CA ALA A 80 16.12 33.59 11.33
C ALA A 80 15.68 32.49 12.29
N ALA A 81 16.08 31.25 11.99
CA ALA A 81 15.86 30.13 12.89
C ALA A 81 16.44 30.43 14.29
N GLY A 82 15.62 30.19 15.32
CA GLY A 82 15.95 30.46 16.72
C GLY A 82 15.62 31.89 17.19
N ASP A 83 15.24 32.80 16.29
CA ASP A 83 14.72 34.10 16.67
C ASP A 83 13.23 34.02 17.04
N SER A 84 12.82 34.85 18.00
CA SER A 84 11.40 34.94 18.39
C SER A 84 10.63 35.87 17.46
N VAL A 85 9.56 35.34 16.88
CA VAL A 85 8.53 36.05 16.13
C VAL A 85 7.31 36.25 17.02
N ILE A 86 6.81 37.48 17.08
CA ILE A 86 5.62 37.78 17.89
C ILE A 86 4.39 37.65 16.98
N GLY A 87 3.50 36.73 17.32
CA GLY A 87 2.15 36.60 16.77
C GLY A 87 1.15 37.49 17.51
N ARG A 88 -0.10 37.49 17.06
CA ARG A 88 -1.18 38.31 17.64
C ARG A 88 -1.56 37.83 19.05
N TYR A 89 -1.45 36.52 19.30
CA TYR A 89 -1.90 35.89 20.54
C TYR A 89 -0.79 35.18 21.31
N GLY A 90 0.45 35.18 20.79
CA GLY A 90 1.61 34.59 21.44
C GLY A 90 2.89 34.74 20.64
N ASN A 91 4.00 34.27 21.21
CA ASN A 91 5.33 34.37 20.63
C ASN A 91 5.78 33.00 20.12
N LEU A 92 6.15 32.91 18.84
CA LEU A 92 6.75 31.74 18.22
C LEU A 92 8.27 31.85 18.21
N THR A 93 8.99 30.78 18.50
CA THR A 93 10.41 30.59 18.16
C THR A 93 10.51 29.30 17.37
N LEU A 94 11.00 29.35 16.13
CA LEU A 94 11.14 28.20 15.25
C LEU A 94 12.63 27.89 15.05
N GLU A 95 13.06 26.69 15.44
CA GLU A 95 14.44 26.25 15.32
C GLU A 95 14.75 25.65 13.94
N ALA A 96 16.03 25.63 13.54
CA ALA A 96 16.45 25.11 12.22
C ALA A 96 16.15 23.61 12.03
N ASN A 97 15.94 22.86 13.10
CA ASN A 97 15.51 21.46 13.03
C ASN A 97 13.99 21.28 12.88
N GLY A 98 13.20 22.37 12.91
CA GLY A 98 11.73 22.36 12.82
C GLY A 98 11.01 22.22 14.16
N SER A 99 11.74 22.08 15.26
CA SER A 99 11.15 22.23 16.59
C SER A 99 10.74 23.69 16.79
N TYR A 100 9.63 23.91 17.49
CA TYR A 100 9.19 25.26 17.82
C TYR A 100 8.72 25.34 19.27
N VAL A 101 8.81 26.54 19.82
CA VAL A 101 8.21 26.93 21.09
C VAL A 101 7.22 28.04 20.80
N TYR A 102 5.96 27.85 21.19
CA TYR A 102 4.95 28.90 21.16
C TYR A 102 4.54 29.25 22.59
N THR A 103 4.61 30.53 22.95
CA THR A 103 4.22 31.04 24.28
C THR A 103 3.01 31.97 24.12
N PRO A 104 1.79 31.57 24.51
CA PRO A 104 0.62 32.43 24.41
C PRO A 104 0.77 33.66 25.32
N THR A 105 0.37 34.82 24.83
CA THR A 105 0.32 36.09 25.58
C THR A 105 -1.12 36.50 25.92
N VAL A 106 -2.11 35.89 25.27
CA VAL A 106 -3.52 36.02 25.65
C VAL A 106 -3.80 35.23 26.93
N THR A 107 -4.46 35.86 27.91
CA THR A 107 -4.73 35.24 29.22
C THR A 107 -6.21 35.10 29.55
N ASN A 108 -7.11 35.64 28.72
CA ASN A 108 -8.53 35.82 29.06
C ASN A 108 -9.48 35.36 27.93
N LEU A 109 -9.22 34.21 27.30
CA LEU A 109 -10.18 33.60 26.37
C LEU A 109 -11.28 32.90 27.16
N ALA A 110 -12.55 33.12 26.79
CA ALA A 110 -13.66 32.42 27.44
C ALA A 110 -13.73 30.96 26.97
N ALA A 111 -14.40 30.12 27.75
CA ALA A 111 -14.56 28.71 27.41
C ALA A 111 -15.25 28.53 26.05
N GLY A 112 -14.61 27.81 25.14
CA GLY A 112 -15.11 27.60 23.78
C GLY A 112 -14.78 28.74 22.80
N ASP A 113 -14.15 29.82 23.24
CA ASP A 113 -13.54 30.79 22.32
C ASP A 113 -12.21 30.23 21.80
N GLN A 114 -11.88 30.58 20.55
CA GLN A 114 -10.59 30.29 19.94
C GLN A 114 -9.90 31.58 19.54
N ALA A 115 -8.60 31.65 19.80
CA ALA A 115 -7.71 32.60 19.16
C ALA A 115 -6.75 31.86 18.23
N ILE A 116 -6.48 32.43 17.05
CA ILE A 116 -5.68 31.77 16.03
C ILE A 116 -4.54 32.69 15.62
N ASP A 117 -3.32 32.16 15.70
CA ASP A 117 -2.14 32.72 15.02
C ASP A 117 -1.79 31.86 13.80
N VAL A 118 -1.41 32.49 12.70
CA VAL A 118 -0.88 31.80 11.51
C VAL A 118 0.49 32.39 11.19
N PHE A 119 1.49 31.52 11.09
CA PHE A 119 2.85 31.88 10.70
C PHE A 119 3.19 31.16 9.41
N SER A 120 3.63 31.88 8.38
CA SER A 120 4.24 31.23 7.21
C SER A 120 5.71 30.95 7.52
N TYR A 121 6.25 29.82 7.07
CA TYR A 121 7.67 29.52 7.17
C TYR A 121 8.20 28.94 5.87
N GLU A 122 9.47 29.24 5.58
CA GLU A 122 10.21 28.71 4.45
C GLU A 122 11.34 27.80 4.95
N MET A 123 11.51 26.66 4.29
CA MET A 123 12.64 25.76 4.47
C MET A 123 13.48 25.75 3.20
N GLU A 124 14.78 25.92 3.33
CA GLU A 124 15.74 25.78 2.23
C GLU A 124 16.50 24.46 2.39
N ASP A 125 16.92 23.77 1.32
CA ASP A 125 17.84 22.64 1.41
C ASP A 125 19.32 23.08 1.22
N ALA A 126 20.28 22.16 1.40
CA ALA A 126 21.70 22.49 1.22
C ALA A 126 22.09 22.84 -0.25
N SER A 127 21.14 22.74 -1.18
CA SER A 127 21.28 23.06 -2.60
C SER A 127 20.54 24.37 -2.97
N ASN A 128 20.06 25.11 -1.96
CA ASN A 128 19.30 26.36 -2.06
C ASN A 128 17.94 26.22 -2.75
N VAL A 129 17.29 25.05 -2.62
CA VAL A 129 15.91 24.84 -3.06
C VAL A 129 14.98 25.09 -1.88
N THR A 130 13.94 25.91 -2.05
CA THR A 130 13.03 26.28 -0.97
C THR A 130 11.63 25.65 -1.10
N ASP A 131 10.96 25.47 0.04
CA ASP A 131 9.54 25.11 0.16
C ASP A 131 8.88 25.93 1.29
N THR A 132 7.60 26.27 1.15
CA THR A 132 6.86 27.15 2.07
C THR A 132 5.63 26.47 2.65
N ALA A 133 5.36 26.67 3.93
CA ALA A 133 4.15 26.15 4.58
C ALA A 133 3.63 27.10 5.67
N ASN A 134 2.35 26.93 6.03
CA ASN A 134 1.73 27.66 7.14
C ASN A 134 1.69 26.80 8.41
N LEU A 135 2.14 27.37 9.53
CA LEU A 135 1.94 26.89 10.88
C LEU A 135 0.77 27.64 11.51
N THR A 136 -0.35 26.95 11.69
CA THR A 136 -1.52 27.49 12.41
C THR A 136 -1.46 27.06 13.87
N ILE A 137 -1.48 28.03 14.78
CA ILE A 137 -1.62 27.82 16.22
C ILE A 137 -3.02 28.24 16.63
N THR A 138 -3.79 27.30 17.18
CA THR A 138 -5.06 27.58 17.83
C THR A 138 -4.85 27.57 19.35
N ILE A 139 -5.28 28.64 20.01
CA ILE A 139 -5.34 28.74 21.47
C ILE A 139 -6.81 28.63 21.85
N ASP A 140 -7.15 27.54 22.53
CA ASP A 140 -8.49 27.32 23.05
C ASP A 140 -8.63 27.99 24.42
N GLY A 141 -9.71 28.74 24.60
CA GLY A 141 -10.07 29.28 25.90
C GLY A 141 -10.50 28.17 26.84
N THR A 142 -9.76 28.01 27.94
CA THR A 142 -10.14 27.12 29.05
C THR A 142 -11.08 27.86 29.99
N SER A 143 -12.16 27.22 30.45
CA SER A 143 -12.94 27.76 31.57
C SER A 143 -12.07 27.78 32.83
N ALA A 144 -12.15 28.85 33.61
CA ALA A 144 -11.52 28.93 34.92
C ALA A 144 -12.25 28.07 36.00
N ASP A 145 -13.19 27.20 35.62
CA ASP A 145 -14.19 26.59 36.51
C ASP A 145 -14.25 25.05 36.46
N GLY A 146 -13.19 24.38 35.99
CA GLY A 146 -13.09 22.92 36.08
C GLY A 146 -14.07 22.12 35.21
N GLU A 147 -14.61 22.71 34.14
CA GLU A 147 -15.47 22.00 33.19
C GLU A 147 -14.65 21.04 32.31
N VAL A 148 -15.19 19.86 32.03
CA VAL A 148 -14.61 18.87 31.12
C VAL A 148 -15.30 18.93 29.76
N LEU A 149 -14.52 19.02 28.68
CA LEU A 149 -15.02 18.92 27.31
C LEU A 149 -14.27 17.79 26.60
N ALA A 150 -14.97 16.67 26.41
CA ALA A 150 -14.46 15.54 25.66
C ALA A 150 -14.81 15.69 24.16
N ASN A 151 -13.84 15.47 23.29
CA ASN A 151 -13.94 15.63 21.84
C ASN A 151 -13.87 14.26 21.13
N PRO A 152 -14.58 14.03 20.02
CA PRO A 152 -14.54 12.73 19.35
C PRO A 152 -13.15 12.37 18.80
N ASP A 153 -12.77 11.11 18.99
CA ASP A 153 -11.53 10.53 18.49
C ASP A 153 -11.78 9.72 17.22
N ILE A 154 -10.83 9.79 16.29
CA ILE A 154 -10.82 9.01 15.05
C ILE A 154 -9.41 8.46 14.86
N ASP A 155 -9.31 7.16 14.59
CA ASP A 155 -8.06 6.53 14.18
C ASP A 155 -8.30 5.48 13.08
N THR A 156 -7.25 5.21 12.31
CA THR A 156 -7.26 4.25 11.20
C THR A 156 -6.11 3.26 11.36
N VAL A 157 -6.39 1.97 11.17
CA VAL A 157 -5.38 0.91 11.33
C VAL A 157 -5.51 -0.12 10.21
N LEU A 158 -4.40 -0.76 9.85
CA LEU A 158 -4.38 -1.88 8.91
C LEU A 158 -4.97 -3.13 9.59
N GLU A 159 -5.65 -4.00 8.83
CA GLU A 159 -6.30 -5.20 9.40
C GLU A 159 -5.35 -6.20 10.07
N ASP A 160 -4.09 -6.25 9.62
CA ASP A 160 -3.03 -7.09 10.19
C ASP A 160 -2.15 -6.36 11.22
N GLY A 161 -2.67 -5.28 11.82
CA GLY A 161 -1.91 -4.43 12.73
C GLY A 161 -2.63 -4.10 14.03
N THR A 162 -1.86 -3.95 15.10
CA THR A 162 -2.31 -3.30 16.34
C THR A 162 -2.26 -1.78 16.18
N THR A 163 -3.25 -1.05 16.71
CA THR A 163 -3.12 0.41 16.97
C THR A 163 -3.15 0.73 18.46
N SER A 164 -2.59 1.89 18.81
CA SER A 164 -2.66 2.47 20.15
C SER A 164 -2.77 3.99 20.06
N GLY A 165 -3.54 4.59 20.96
CA GLY A 165 -3.71 6.04 21.04
C GLY A 165 -4.07 6.49 22.45
N ASN A 166 -4.46 7.74 22.59
CA ASN A 166 -4.97 8.27 23.86
C ASN A 166 -6.15 9.22 23.64
N LEU A 167 -7.29 8.88 24.25
CA LEU A 167 -8.57 9.58 24.11
C LEU A 167 -8.58 10.99 24.71
N LEU A 168 -7.64 11.31 25.60
CA LEU A 168 -7.63 12.58 26.33
C LEU A 168 -6.76 13.65 25.64
N THR A 169 -6.18 13.36 24.48
CA THR A 169 -5.16 14.24 23.86
C THR A 169 -5.76 15.48 23.19
N ASN A 170 -6.98 15.37 22.69
CA ASN A 170 -7.79 16.45 22.13
C ASN A 170 -8.85 16.96 23.11
N ASP A 171 -8.89 16.42 24.34
CA ASP A 171 -9.85 16.80 25.36
C ASP A 171 -9.37 18.00 26.17
N ASN A 172 -10.31 18.86 26.57
CA ASN A 172 -10.00 19.98 27.46
C ASN A 172 -10.49 19.68 28.88
N GLY A 173 -9.60 19.87 29.85
CA GLY A 173 -9.92 19.73 31.27
C GLY A 173 -10.04 18.29 31.77
N ALA A 174 -9.94 17.27 30.91
CA ALA A 174 -9.94 15.87 31.32
C ALA A 174 -8.55 15.37 31.75
N ASP A 175 -8.49 14.58 32.82
CA ASP A 175 -7.26 13.88 33.26
C ASP A 175 -7.43 12.36 33.41
N THR A 176 -8.66 11.87 33.34
CA THR A 176 -8.97 10.44 33.42
C THR A 176 -10.22 10.08 32.61
N VAL A 177 -10.35 8.79 32.31
CA VAL A 177 -11.58 8.17 31.82
C VAL A 177 -12.23 7.41 32.97
N ASP A 178 -13.50 7.68 33.24
CA ASP A 178 -14.27 7.08 34.34
C ASP A 178 -14.95 5.78 33.91
N SER A 179 -15.40 5.72 32.66
CA SER A 179 -16.07 4.55 32.10
C SER A 179 -15.99 4.55 30.58
N PHE A 180 -16.13 3.37 30.01
CA PHE A 180 -16.31 3.19 28.58
C PHE A 180 -17.27 2.03 28.31
N GLN A 181 -17.92 2.09 27.16
CA GLN A 181 -18.90 1.11 26.76
C GLN A 181 -18.88 0.90 25.26
N TRP A 182 -19.18 -0.35 24.88
CA TRP A 182 -19.31 -0.78 23.51
C TRP A 182 -20.70 -1.34 23.27
N ASN A 183 -21.46 -0.77 22.34
CA ASN A 183 -22.82 -1.21 22.02
C ASN A 183 -23.69 -1.43 23.28
N GLY A 184 -23.55 -0.55 24.28
CA GLY A 184 -24.26 -0.62 25.57
C GLY A 184 -23.66 -1.57 26.62
N THR A 185 -22.56 -2.27 26.31
CA THR A 185 -21.84 -3.14 27.27
C THR A 185 -20.68 -2.39 27.89
N SER A 186 -20.68 -2.24 29.23
CA SER A 186 -19.60 -1.57 29.96
C SER A 186 -18.30 -2.38 29.95
N GLY A 187 -17.18 -1.71 29.76
CA GLY A 187 -15.85 -2.30 29.83
C GLY A 187 -15.18 -2.22 31.20
N SER A 188 -14.04 -2.90 31.31
CA SER A 188 -13.18 -2.87 32.49
C SER A 188 -11.79 -2.40 32.08
N PHE A 189 -11.24 -1.42 32.80
CA PHE A 189 -9.94 -0.86 32.46
C PHE A 189 -8.81 -1.90 32.53
N GLY A 190 -7.89 -1.82 31.58
CA GLY A 190 -6.71 -2.69 31.48
C GLY A 190 -7.02 -4.15 31.16
N THR A 191 -8.28 -4.51 30.89
CA THR A 191 -8.68 -5.85 30.47
C THR A 191 -9.19 -5.78 29.03
N PRO A 192 -8.74 -6.66 28.12
CA PRO A 192 -9.27 -6.72 26.78
C PRO A 192 -10.78 -7.02 26.78
N MET A 193 -11.55 -6.18 26.11
CA MET A 193 -12.92 -6.43 25.71
C MET A 193 -12.91 -7.06 24.31
N THR A 194 -13.32 -8.32 24.22
CA THR A 194 -13.46 -9.01 22.93
C THR A 194 -14.78 -8.67 22.27
N ILE A 195 -14.71 -8.40 20.98
CA ILE A 195 -15.81 -7.95 20.14
C ILE A 195 -15.92 -8.96 19.03
N SER A 196 -16.92 -9.82 19.14
CA SER A 196 -17.03 -11.02 18.30
C SER A 196 -16.99 -10.66 16.81
N GLY A 197 -15.97 -11.15 16.12
CA GLY A 197 -15.75 -10.94 14.69
C GLY A 197 -15.19 -9.56 14.31
N VAL A 198 -14.78 -8.72 15.27
CA VAL A 198 -14.26 -7.37 15.03
C VAL A 198 -12.85 -7.20 15.59
N GLY A 199 -12.61 -7.61 16.85
CA GLY A 199 -11.29 -7.46 17.47
C GLY A 199 -11.32 -7.41 18.99
N ASN A 200 -10.20 -6.99 19.58
CA ASN A 200 -10.01 -6.83 21.01
C ASN A 200 -9.62 -5.38 21.33
N PHE A 201 -10.40 -4.72 22.18
CA PHE A 201 -10.15 -3.35 22.61
C PHE A 201 -9.75 -3.31 24.09
N THR A 202 -8.67 -2.60 24.42
CA THR A 202 -8.26 -2.35 25.81
C THR A 202 -8.15 -0.86 26.03
N LEU A 203 -8.80 -0.34 27.07
CA LEU A 203 -8.67 1.06 27.51
C LEU A 203 -8.14 1.11 28.94
N PHE A 204 -7.28 2.08 29.23
CA PHE A 204 -6.80 2.38 30.57
C PHE A 204 -7.42 3.69 31.07
N SER A 205 -7.49 3.88 32.39
CA SER A 205 -8.11 5.08 32.97
C SER A 205 -7.37 6.36 32.60
N ASN A 206 -6.09 6.30 32.22
CA ASN A 206 -5.33 7.46 31.74
C ASN A 206 -5.62 7.84 30.27
N GLY A 207 -6.69 7.27 29.68
CA GLY A 207 -7.08 7.51 28.29
C GLY A 207 -6.32 6.70 27.24
N SER A 208 -5.20 6.06 27.61
CA SER A 208 -4.44 5.23 26.67
C SER A 208 -5.25 4.00 26.27
N TYR A 209 -5.31 3.70 24.97
CA TYR A 209 -5.99 2.53 24.45
C TYR A 209 -5.10 1.72 23.50
N ALA A 210 -5.48 0.46 23.32
CA ALA A 210 -4.96 -0.41 22.27
C ALA A 210 -6.12 -1.16 21.60
N PHE A 211 -6.04 -1.35 20.29
CA PHE A 211 -6.99 -2.13 19.52
C PHE A 211 -6.24 -3.12 18.63
N GLU A 212 -6.66 -4.38 18.67
CA GLU A 212 -6.20 -5.45 17.79
C GLU A 212 -7.41 -5.96 16.99
N PRO A 213 -7.44 -5.76 15.66
CA PRO A 213 -8.50 -6.30 14.80
C PRO A 213 -8.57 -7.83 14.91
N ALA A 214 -9.75 -8.38 14.67
CA ALA A 214 -9.86 -9.80 14.35
C ALA A 214 -9.22 -10.02 12.97
N ALA A 215 -8.59 -11.18 12.77
CA ALA A 215 -8.02 -11.54 11.48
C ALA A 215 -9.05 -11.32 10.36
N ASN A 216 -8.62 -10.65 9.29
CA ASN A 216 -9.38 -10.43 8.06
C ASN A 216 -10.61 -9.53 8.23
N TYR A 217 -10.68 -8.76 9.33
CA TYR A 217 -11.77 -7.83 9.56
C TYR A 217 -11.43 -6.47 8.94
N THR A 218 -12.27 -6.05 7.99
CA THR A 218 -12.17 -4.73 7.36
C THR A 218 -13.40 -3.88 7.61
N GLY A 219 -13.21 -2.56 7.60
CA GLY A 219 -14.30 -1.59 7.68
C GLY A 219 -14.44 -0.90 9.03
N LEU A 220 -15.62 -0.31 9.25
CA LEU A 220 -15.87 0.53 10.43
C LEU A 220 -16.15 -0.30 11.66
N VAL A 221 -15.35 -0.06 12.68
CA VAL A 221 -15.54 -0.58 14.01
C VAL A 221 -16.70 0.14 14.69
N PRO A 222 -17.65 -0.58 15.34
CA PRO A 222 -18.68 0.07 16.15
C PRO A 222 -18.09 1.01 17.21
N GLN A 223 -18.71 2.17 17.36
CA GLN A 223 -18.19 3.27 18.17
C GLN A 223 -18.02 2.90 19.66
N VAL A 224 -16.85 3.20 20.22
CA VAL A 224 -16.61 3.16 21.68
C VAL A 224 -17.11 4.47 22.25
N ASN A 225 -17.98 4.44 23.26
CA ASN A 225 -18.36 5.65 23.98
C ASN A 225 -17.66 5.67 25.33
N TYR A 226 -17.15 6.82 25.75
CA TYR A 226 -16.44 7.00 27.01
C TYR A 226 -16.92 8.23 27.77
N THR A 227 -16.68 8.24 29.08
CA THR A 227 -16.88 9.40 29.95
C THR A 227 -15.53 9.82 30.49
N ALA A 228 -15.07 11.02 30.11
CA ALA A 228 -13.88 11.66 30.65
C ALA A 228 -14.22 12.51 31.87
N SER A 229 -13.28 12.68 32.78
CA SER A 229 -13.45 13.50 33.97
C SER A 229 -12.16 14.22 34.38
N ASN A 230 -12.31 15.21 35.26
CA ASN A 230 -11.22 15.84 36.00
C ASN A 230 -11.27 15.38 37.46
N THR A 231 -10.19 14.78 37.92
CA THR A 231 -10.04 14.31 39.31
C THR A 231 -9.02 15.10 40.11
N THR A 232 -8.23 15.94 39.46
CA THR A 232 -7.13 16.69 40.09
C THR A 232 -7.54 18.05 40.64
N ASP A 233 -8.56 18.70 40.08
CA ASP A 233 -9.07 20.00 40.54
C ASP A 233 -10.21 19.91 41.57
N GLY A 234 -10.73 18.70 41.80
CA GLY A 234 -11.85 18.43 42.73
C GLY A 234 -13.22 18.85 42.22
N SER A 235 -13.37 19.21 40.95
CA SER A 235 -14.65 19.56 40.30
C SER A 235 -15.55 18.34 40.12
N ASN A 236 -14.97 17.15 39.91
CA ASN A 236 -15.69 15.94 39.50
C ASN A 236 -16.56 16.17 38.25
N ALA A 237 -16.22 17.16 37.41
CA ALA A 237 -16.91 17.41 36.16
C ALA A 237 -16.66 16.23 35.20
N THR A 238 -17.67 15.91 34.39
CA THR A 238 -17.60 14.80 33.44
C THR A 238 -18.16 15.21 32.08
N SER A 239 -17.63 14.60 31.03
CA SER A 239 -18.07 14.80 29.65
C SER A 239 -18.02 13.48 28.90
N THR A 240 -18.97 13.27 28.00
CA THR A 240 -19.03 12.03 27.21
C THR A 240 -18.63 12.28 25.77
N SER A 241 -17.81 11.39 25.22
CA SER A 241 -17.39 11.42 23.82
C SER A 241 -17.19 9.99 23.31
N SER A 242 -16.56 9.85 22.16
CA SER A 242 -16.47 8.60 21.43
C SER A 242 -15.18 8.41 20.65
N LEU A 243 -14.75 7.15 20.51
CA LEU A 243 -13.73 6.72 19.56
C LEU A 243 -14.37 5.98 18.38
N THR A 244 -14.00 6.40 17.17
CA THR A 244 -14.28 5.68 15.92
C THR A 244 -12.98 5.10 15.39
N LEU A 245 -12.97 3.80 15.11
CA LEU A 245 -11.86 3.12 14.45
C LEU A 245 -12.29 2.65 13.06
N ALA A 246 -11.43 2.85 12.07
CA ALA A 246 -11.62 2.30 10.73
C ALA A 246 -10.47 1.35 10.38
N ILE A 247 -10.81 0.13 10.01
CA ILE A 247 -9.83 -0.89 9.64
C ILE A 247 -9.71 -0.93 8.13
N THR A 248 -8.52 -0.63 7.63
CA THR A 248 -8.22 -0.63 6.19
C THR A 248 -7.66 -1.98 5.76
N PRO A 249 -8.07 -2.51 4.60
CA PRO A 249 -7.63 -3.80 4.12
C PRO A 249 -6.13 -3.84 3.84
N VAL A 250 -5.55 -5.03 4.00
CA VAL A 250 -4.23 -5.46 3.57
C VAL A 250 -4.44 -6.67 2.66
N ASN A 251 -3.65 -6.80 1.59
CA ASN A 251 -3.83 -7.90 0.65
C ASN A 251 -3.36 -9.23 1.27
N ASP A 252 -4.24 -10.24 1.27
CA ASP A 252 -3.91 -11.60 1.65
C ASP A 252 -3.55 -12.43 0.40
N PRO A 253 -2.40 -13.13 0.36
CA PRO A 253 -2.02 -13.89 -0.82
C PRO A 253 -3.03 -14.98 -1.21
N PRO A 254 -3.27 -15.20 -2.52
CA PRO A 254 -4.28 -16.14 -2.97
C PRO A 254 -3.88 -17.59 -2.71
N THR A 255 -4.84 -18.49 -2.83
CA THR A 255 -4.65 -19.94 -2.72
C THR A 255 -5.24 -20.69 -3.91
N ALA A 256 -4.74 -21.90 -4.15
CA ALA A 256 -5.30 -22.85 -5.11
C ALA A 256 -5.26 -24.28 -4.56
N THR A 257 -5.58 -25.26 -5.41
CA THR A 257 -5.39 -26.69 -5.11
C THR A 257 -4.55 -27.34 -6.19
N ASP A 258 -3.97 -28.51 -5.88
CA ASP A 258 -3.45 -29.39 -6.91
C ASP A 258 -4.58 -29.84 -7.85
N ASP A 259 -4.22 -30.19 -9.09
CA ASP A 259 -5.17 -30.68 -10.08
C ASP A 259 -4.54 -31.70 -11.03
N SER A 260 -5.37 -32.30 -11.89
CA SER A 260 -4.92 -33.21 -12.93
C SER A 260 -5.74 -33.10 -14.20
N VAL A 261 -5.05 -33.23 -15.34
CA VAL A 261 -5.68 -33.35 -16.67
C VAL A 261 -5.37 -34.71 -17.27
N THR A 262 -6.25 -35.18 -18.14
CA THR A 262 -6.05 -36.43 -18.89
C THR A 262 -6.26 -36.17 -20.37
N THR A 263 -5.35 -36.67 -21.19
CA THR A 263 -5.46 -36.68 -22.65
C THR A 263 -5.09 -38.08 -23.17
N THR A 264 -5.41 -38.37 -24.42
CA THR A 264 -4.83 -39.51 -25.13
C THR A 264 -3.44 -39.16 -25.65
N GLU A 265 -2.60 -40.15 -25.90
CA GLU A 265 -1.33 -39.90 -26.60
C GLU A 265 -1.56 -39.25 -27.97
N ASP A 266 -0.52 -38.58 -28.47
CA ASP A 266 -0.53 -37.77 -29.69
C ASP A 266 -1.58 -36.65 -29.74
N THR A 267 -2.24 -36.38 -28.61
CA THR A 267 -3.30 -35.38 -28.51
C THR A 267 -2.91 -34.28 -27.54
N ASN A 268 -2.70 -33.08 -28.09
CA ASN A 268 -2.43 -31.90 -27.29
C ASN A 268 -3.65 -31.56 -26.42
N VAL A 269 -3.39 -31.12 -25.19
CA VAL A 269 -4.42 -30.60 -24.28
C VAL A 269 -4.22 -29.11 -24.07
N THR A 270 -5.23 -28.30 -24.42
CA THR A 270 -5.25 -26.87 -24.07
C THR A 270 -5.57 -26.73 -22.59
N LEU A 271 -4.75 -25.96 -21.88
CA LEU A 271 -4.90 -25.70 -20.46
C LEU A 271 -5.60 -24.35 -20.24
N THR A 272 -6.59 -24.35 -19.36
CA THR A 272 -7.41 -23.21 -18.95
C THR A 272 -7.26 -22.98 -17.45
N ALA A 273 -7.82 -21.89 -16.93
CA ALA A 273 -7.73 -21.57 -15.50
C ALA A 273 -8.27 -22.69 -14.59
N THR A 274 -9.25 -23.47 -15.04
CA THR A 274 -9.82 -24.57 -14.25
C THR A 274 -8.91 -25.77 -14.13
N ASP A 275 -7.86 -25.88 -14.96
CA ASP A 275 -6.87 -26.96 -14.89
C ASP A 275 -5.76 -26.66 -13.88
N PHE A 276 -5.81 -25.50 -13.20
CA PHE A 276 -4.89 -25.06 -12.16
C PHE A 276 -5.55 -25.07 -10.77
N GLY A 277 -6.52 -25.98 -10.58
CA GLY A 277 -7.20 -26.20 -9.31
C GLY A 277 -8.25 -25.14 -8.96
N VAL A 278 -8.76 -25.22 -7.73
CA VAL A 278 -9.77 -24.28 -7.22
C VAL A 278 -9.06 -23.06 -6.65
N TYR A 279 -9.05 -21.97 -7.41
CA TYR A 279 -8.57 -20.66 -6.96
C TYR A 279 -9.50 -20.06 -5.89
N SER A 280 -8.91 -19.52 -4.83
CA SER A 280 -9.61 -18.74 -3.81
C SER A 280 -8.72 -17.61 -3.31
N ASP A 281 -9.34 -16.46 -3.12
CA ASP A 281 -8.74 -15.27 -2.57
C ASP A 281 -9.68 -14.72 -1.48
N LEU A 282 -9.12 -14.18 -0.40
CA LEU A 282 -9.89 -13.80 0.77
C LEU A 282 -10.66 -12.48 0.55
N GLU A 283 -10.02 -11.52 -0.12
CA GLU A 283 -10.64 -10.25 -0.52
C GLU A 283 -11.56 -10.44 -1.73
N GLY A 284 -11.43 -11.59 -2.39
CA GLY A 284 -12.20 -11.98 -3.56
C GLY A 284 -11.58 -11.44 -4.85
N ASP A 285 -10.29 -11.09 -4.82
CA ASP A 285 -9.58 -10.64 -6.01
C ASP A 285 -9.46 -11.79 -7.02
N PRO A 286 -9.77 -11.54 -8.30
CA PRO A 286 -9.80 -12.59 -9.31
C PRO A 286 -8.39 -13.06 -9.66
N LEU A 287 -8.25 -14.32 -10.11
CA LEU A 287 -6.99 -14.82 -10.66
C LEU A 287 -6.50 -13.89 -11.78
N ALA A 288 -5.34 -13.26 -11.57
CA ALA A 288 -4.69 -12.42 -12.57
C ALA A 288 -3.79 -13.24 -13.50
N LYS A 289 -3.01 -14.16 -12.93
CA LYS A 289 -2.04 -15.00 -13.66
C LYS A 289 -1.58 -16.19 -12.83
N ILE A 290 -0.95 -17.14 -13.51
CA ILE A 290 -0.16 -18.19 -12.90
C ILE A 290 1.33 -18.00 -13.21
N GLN A 291 2.20 -18.57 -12.41
CA GLN A 291 3.63 -18.70 -12.69
C GLN A 291 4.03 -20.17 -12.65
N ILE A 292 4.71 -20.66 -13.69
CA ILE A 292 5.22 -22.04 -13.74
C ILE A 292 6.54 -22.12 -12.97
N THR A 293 6.55 -22.82 -11.84
CA THR A 293 7.69 -22.91 -10.90
C THR A 293 8.44 -24.24 -10.99
N SER A 294 7.92 -25.22 -11.73
CA SER A 294 8.64 -26.42 -12.16
C SER A 294 8.09 -26.87 -13.50
N LEU A 295 8.98 -27.16 -14.46
CA LEU A 295 8.63 -27.69 -15.77
C LEU A 295 8.40 -29.20 -15.72
N GLU A 296 7.76 -29.71 -16.77
CA GLU A 296 7.55 -31.12 -17.06
C GLU A 296 8.86 -31.90 -17.25
N SER A 297 8.85 -33.19 -16.91
CA SER A 297 9.95 -34.12 -17.20
C SER A 297 9.83 -34.82 -18.56
N SER A 298 8.63 -34.89 -19.12
CA SER A 298 8.28 -35.51 -20.39
C SER A 298 7.21 -34.70 -21.12
N GLY A 299 7.17 -34.78 -22.45
CA GLY A 299 6.36 -33.90 -23.30
C GLY A 299 6.91 -32.48 -23.38
N SER A 300 6.05 -31.52 -23.75
CA SER A 300 6.37 -30.10 -23.87
C SER A 300 5.17 -29.24 -23.48
N LEU A 301 5.35 -28.37 -22.50
CA LEU A 301 4.41 -27.30 -22.17
C LEU A 301 4.71 -26.10 -23.07
N GLN A 302 3.70 -25.64 -23.81
CA GLN A 302 3.86 -24.60 -24.82
C GLN A 302 2.92 -23.42 -24.59
N TYR A 303 3.45 -22.22 -24.78
CA TYR A 303 2.72 -20.96 -24.75
C TYR A 303 2.65 -20.32 -26.13
N PHE A 304 1.48 -19.82 -26.50
CA PHE A 304 1.24 -19.13 -27.75
C PHE A 304 1.47 -17.62 -27.58
N ASN A 305 2.50 -17.08 -28.24
CA ASN A 305 2.86 -15.66 -28.12
C ASN A 305 2.08 -14.73 -29.08
N GLY A 306 0.96 -15.20 -29.63
CA GLY A 306 0.21 -14.51 -30.67
C GLY A 306 0.64 -14.85 -32.11
N SER A 307 1.76 -15.55 -32.31
CA SER A 307 2.24 -15.95 -33.64
C SER A 307 2.68 -17.42 -33.72
N ALA A 308 3.33 -17.93 -32.69
CA ALA A 308 3.84 -19.30 -32.64
C ALA A 308 3.70 -19.91 -31.25
N TRP A 309 3.65 -21.23 -31.21
CA TRP A 309 3.79 -22.02 -29.99
C TRP A 309 5.27 -22.15 -29.65
N LEU A 310 5.64 -21.77 -28.43
CA LEU A 310 7.00 -21.81 -27.91
C LEU A 310 7.01 -22.60 -26.60
N ASP A 311 8.10 -23.28 -26.31
CA ASP A 311 8.29 -23.95 -25.02
C ASP A 311 8.22 -22.95 -23.87
N VAL A 312 7.51 -23.32 -22.81
CA VAL A 312 7.44 -22.55 -21.57
C VAL A 312 8.77 -22.63 -20.83
N THR A 313 9.20 -21.50 -20.28
CA THR A 313 10.43 -21.42 -19.49
C THR A 313 10.13 -21.34 -17.99
N LEU A 314 11.09 -21.71 -17.16
CA LEU A 314 10.94 -21.65 -15.71
C LEU A 314 10.65 -20.21 -15.24
N ASN A 315 9.68 -20.08 -14.33
CA ASN A 315 9.14 -18.82 -13.80
C ASN A 315 8.34 -17.98 -14.82
N GLN A 316 8.02 -18.52 -15.98
CA GLN A 316 7.16 -17.84 -16.93
C GLN A 316 5.76 -17.64 -16.36
N GLU A 317 5.26 -16.41 -16.53
CA GLU A 317 3.90 -16.02 -16.14
C GLU A 317 2.94 -16.25 -17.32
N VAL A 318 1.74 -16.75 -17.03
CA VAL A 318 0.65 -16.90 -18.00
C VAL A 318 -0.57 -16.20 -17.44
N THR A 319 -1.06 -15.18 -18.14
CA THR A 319 -2.19 -14.38 -17.66
C THR A 319 -3.50 -15.15 -17.70
N ALA A 320 -4.45 -14.80 -16.84
CA ALA A 320 -5.79 -15.40 -16.88
C ALA A 320 -6.48 -15.16 -18.23
N ALA A 321 -6.20 -14.04 -18.89
CA ALA A 321 -6.67 -13.77 -20.25
C ALA A 321 -6.06 -14.75 -21.27
N ASP A 322 -4.77 -15.04 -21.19
CA ASP A 322 -4.11 -16.00 -22.07
C ASP A 322 -4.63 -17.42 -21.86
N LEU A 323 -4.87 -17.81 -20.60
CA LEU A 323 -5.51 -19.09 -20.26
C LEU A 323 -6.94 -19.17 -20.84
N ALA A 324 -7.74 -18.11 -20.71
CA ALA A 324 -9.08 -18.04 -21.28
C ALA A 324 -9.07 -18.09 -22.82
N ASN A 325 -8.02 -17.56 -23.44
CA ASN A 325 -7.81 -17.63 -24.89
C ASN A 325 -7.22 -18.97 -25.36
N GLY A 326 -6.94 -19.91 -24.44
CA GLY A 326 -6.34 -21.20 -24.77
C GLY A 326 -4.91 -21.09 -25.28
N SER A 327 -4.15 -20.09 -24.80
CA SER A 327 -2.77 -19.82 -25.23
C SER A 327 -1.74 -20.67 -24.50
N LEU A 328 -2.16 -21.59 -23.63
CA LEU A 328 -1.29 -22.56 -22.97
C LEU A 328 -1.76 -23.97 -23.33
N ARG A 329 -0.83 -24.86 -23.68
CA ARG A 329 -1.14 -26.26 -23.97
C ARG A 329 -0.02 -27.18 -23.51
N PHE A 330 -0.37 -28.42 -23.21
CA PHE A 330 0.57 -29.50 -23.07
C PHE A 330 0.55 -30.41 -24.30
N VAL A 331 1.74 -30.78 -24.77
CA VAL A 331 1.97 -31.66 -25.92
C VAL A 331 2.68 -32.92 -25.40
N PRO A 332 2.00 -34.06 -25.29
CA PRO A 332 2.67 -35.34 -25.02
C PRO A 332 3.76 -35.62 -26.07
N ALA A 333 4.82 -36.34 -25.69
CA ALA A 333 5.73 -36.88 -26.69
C ALA A 333 5.00 -37.91 -27.56
N ALA A 334 5.41 -38.02 -28.83
CA ALA A 334 4.79 -38.97 -29.75
C ALA A 334 4.90 -40.39 -29.22
N ASP A 335 3.81 -41.16 -29.35
CA ASP A 335 3.77 -42.58 -28.98
C ASP A 335 4.07 -42.87 -27.49
N GLU A 336 4.01 -41.85 -26.61
CA GLU A 336 4.25 -42.01 -25.18
C GLU A 336 2.96 -41.86 -24.34
N SER A 337 2.80 -42.76 -23.36
CA SER A 337 1.69 -42.75 -22.41
C SER A 337 2.14 -42.98 -20.95
N GLY A 338 1.29 -42.62 -19.98
CA GLY A 338 1.58 -42.76 -18.56
C GLY A 338 0.53 -42.15 -17.64
N SER A 339 0.39 -42.68 -16.43
CA SER A 339 -0.46 -42.11 -15.37
C SER A 339 0.21 -42.28 -13.99
N PRO A 340 0.84 -41.22 -13.44
CA PRO A 340 1.08 -39.92 -14.06
C PRO A 340 2.09 -40.01 -15.22
N TYR A 341 1.89 -39.21 -16.27
CA TYR A 341 2.85 -39.07 -17.37
C TYR A 341 3.93 -38.06 -17.01
N THR A 342 3.53 -36.89 -16.49
CA THR A 342 4.44 -35.85 -15.98
C THR A 342 3.72 -34.99 -14.95
N THR A 343 4.48 -34.16 -14.24
CA THR A 343 3.94 -33.13 -13.36
C THR A 343 4.65 -31.80 -13.61
N LEU A 344 3.94 -30.71 -13.35
CA LEU A 344 4.49 -29.35 -13.30
C LEU A 344 4.03 -28.66 -12.01
N GLN A 345 4.78 -27.68 -11.54
CA GLN A 345 4.38 -26.90 -10.36
C GLN A 345 4.09 -25.46 -10.76
N PHE A 346 3.15 -24.83 -10.06
CA PHE A 346 2.73 -23.45 -10.31
C PHE A 346 2.39 -22.70 -9.03
N ARG A 347 2.38 -21.36 -9.13
CA ARG A 347 1.78 -20.44 -8.15
C ARG A 347 0.69 -19.64 -8.83
N VAL A 348 -0.32 -19.21 -8.07
CA VAL A 348 -1.39 -18.31 -8.54
C VAL A 348 -1.14 -16.89 -8.04
N HIS A 349 -1.66 -15.88 -8.74
CA HIS A 349 -1.49 -14.47 -8.41
C HIS A 349 -2.82 -13.73 -8.60
N ASP A 350 -3.16 -12.86 -7.66
CA ASP A 350 -4.44 -12.12 -7.56
C ASP A 350 -4.41 -10.76 -8.29
N GLY A 351 -3.22 -10.20 -8.48
CA GLY A 351 -3.02 -8.85 -9.02
C GLY A 351 -2.02 -8.03 -8.20
N THR A 352 -1.84 -8.40 -6.94
CA THR A 352 -0.94 -7.82 -5.95
C THR A 352 0.17 -8.80 -5.57
N ASP A 353 -0.18 -10.02 -5.15
CA ASP A 353 0.73 -11.01 -4.58
C ASP A 353 0.56 -12.42 -5.16
N TYR A 354 1.62 -13.22 -4.98
CA TYR A 354 1.62 -14.65 -5.31
C TYR A 354 1.23 -15.50 -4.12
N SER A 355 0.50 -16.59 -4.38
CA SER A 355 0.25 -17.66 -3.41
C SER A 355 1.54 -18.10 -2.72
N VAL A 356 1.53 -18.25 -1.39
CA VAL A 356 2.74 -18.66 -0.65
C VAL A 356 3.18 -20.07 -1.03
N ALA A 357 2.21 -20.97 -1.25
CA ALA A 357 2.45 -22.35 -1.66
C ALA A 357 2.67 -22.49 -3.18
N ASN A 358 3.36 -23.55 -3.56
CA ASN A 358 3.33 -24.10 -4.92
C ASN A 358 2.28 -25.22 -4.97
N TYR A 359 1.63 -25.35 -6.12
CA TYR A 359 0.61 -26.35 -6.43
C TYR A 359 1.07 -27.21 -7.61
N THR A 360 0.55 -28.42 -7.70
CA THR A 360 0.94 -29.41 -8.71
C THR A 360 -0.18 -29.62 -9.73
N LEU A 361 0.15 -29.51 -11.01
CA LEU A 361 -0.68 -30.04 -12.10
C LEU A 361 -0.09 -31.37 -12.56
N THR A 362 -0.88 -32.44 -12.43
CA THR A 362 -0.54 -33.78 -12.93
C THR A 362 -1.13 -33.99 -14.32
N VAL A 363 -0.30 -34.35 -15.29
CA VAL A 363 -0.79 -34.73 -16.62
C VAL A 363 -0.78 -36.24 -16.74
N ASN A 364 -1.92 -36.80 -17.13
CA ASN A 364 -2.06 -38.21 -17.48
C ASN A 364 -2.24 -38.34 -19.00
N VAL A 365 -1.58 -39.32 -19.60
CA VAL A 365 -1.68 -39.64 -21.02
C VAL A 365 -2.09 -41.09 -21.16
N THR A 366 -3.27 -41.34 -21.73
CA THR A 366 -3.78 -42.71 -21.93
C THR A 366 -3.33 -43.25 -23.29
N PRO A 367 -2.86 -44.52 -23.36
CA PRO A 367 -2.46 -45.13 -24.62
C PRO A 367 -3.65 -45.28 -25.58
N VAL A 368 -3.38 -45.21 -26.87
CA VAL A 368 -4.27 -45.43 -28.00
C VAL A 368 -3.64 -46.49 -28.88
N ASN A 369 -4.41 -47.53 -29.23
CA ASN A 369 -3.83 -48.61 -30.00
C ASN A 369 -3.39 -48.17 -31.41
N ASP A 370 -2.12 -48.37 -31.73
CA ASP A 370 -1.53 -48.18 -33.04
C ASP A 370 -1.64 -49.44 -33.92
N PRO A 371 -1.85 -49.28 -35.23
CA PRO A 371 -1.77 -50.41 -36.14
C PRO A 371 -0.33 -50.93 -36.28
N PRO A 372 -0.12 -52.26 -36.32
CA PRO A 372 1.20 -52.82 -36.60
C PRO A 372 1.65 -52.47 -38.03
N VAL A 373 2.92 -52.12 -38.17
CA VAL A 373 3.56 -51.80 -39.44
C VAL A 373 4.47 -52.94 -39.88
N ASN A 374 4.24 -53.46 -41.08
CA ASN A 374 5.12 -54.44 -41.70
C ASN A 374 6.21 -53.74 -42.52
N THR A 375 7.47 -54.08 -42.27
CA THR A 375 8.59 -53.73 -43.15
C THR A 375 9.03 -54.99 -43.89
N VAL A 376 8.91 -54.97 -45.22
CA VAL A 376 9.33 -56.06 -46.10
C VAL A 376 10.49 -55.59 -46.98
N PRO A 377 11.44 -56.48 -47.33
CA PRO A 377 12.48 -56.11 -48.26
C PRO A 377 11.89 -55.89 -49.65
N GLY A 378 12.61 -55.14 -50.50
CA GLY A 378 12.28 -55.06 -51.92
C GLY A 378 12.31 -56.42 -52.61
N GLN A 379 11.97 -56.46 -53.90
CA GLN A 379 11.97 -57.71 -54.68
C GLN A 379 13.26 -58.51 -54.48
N GLN A 380 13.12 -59.77 -54.11
CA GLN A 380 14.23 -60.71 -53.96
C GLN A 380 14.31 -61.62 -55.19
N THR A 381 15.53 -61.99 -55.60
CA THR A 381 15.80 -62.95 -56.67
C THR A 381 16.78 -64.00 -56.17
N LEU A 382 16.59 -65.26 -56.57
CA LEU A 382 17.52 -66.37 -56.30
C LEU A 382 17.61 -67.29 -57.51
N PHE A 383 18.68 -68.08 -57.59
CA PHE A 383 18.77 -69.19 -58.54
C PHE A 383 18.06 -70.43 -58.01
N ASP A 384 17.62 -71.32 -58.90
CA ASP A 384 16.77 -72.49 -58.63
C ASP A 384 17.42 -73.60 -57.79
N TYR A 385 18.68 -73.43 -57.40
CA TYR A 385 19.45 -74.33 -56.54
C TYR A 385 19.99 -73.64 -55.27
N GLU A 386 19.60 -72.39 -55.00
CA GLU A 386 20.03 -71.65 -53.82
C GLU A 386 18.91 -71.51 -52.79
N SER A 387 19.27 -71.36 -51.52
CA SER A 387 18.32 -71.03 -50.46
C SER A 387 18.43 -69.55 -50.12
N LEU A 388 17.29 -68.87 -50.02
CA LEU A 388 17.23 -67.48 -49.54
C LEU A 388 16.78 -67.45 -48.08
N THR A 389 17.57 -66.84 -47.22
CA THR A 389 17.20 -66.60 -45.82
C THR A 389 16.94 -65.11 -45.61
N PHE A 390 15.74 -64.77 -45.15
CA PHE A 390 15.39 -63.42 -44.69
C PHE A 390 16.08 -63.18 -43.35
N SER A 391 17.03 -62.24 -43.28
CA SER A 391 17.68 -61.88 -42.03
C SER A 391 18.22 -60.46 -42.06
N ALA A 392 18.39 -59.85 -40.88
CA ALA A 392 19.00 -58.53 -40.76
C ALA A 392 20.44 -58.54 -41.29
N VAL A 393 21.19 -59.63 -41.07
CA VAL A 393 22.56 -59.81 -41.57
C VAL A 393 22.63 -59.77 -43.08
N ASN A 394 21.63 -60.34 -43.76
CA ASN A 394 21.54 -60.37 -45.22
C ASN A 394 20.93 -59.07 -45.80
N GLY A 395 20.54 -58.10 -44.95
CA GLY A 395 19.90 -56.86 -45.39
C GLY A 395 18.50 -57.05 -46.00
N ASN A 396 17.88 -58.22 -45.81
CA ASN A 396 16.59 -58.56 -46.36
C ASN A 396 15.62 -59.09 -45.29
N ALA A 397 15.69 -58.56 -44.06
CA ALA A 397 14.75 -58.96 -43.01
C ALA A 397 13.32 -58.55 -43.34
N ILE A 398 12.36 -59.33 -42.84
CA ILE A 398 10.98 -58.90 -42.64
C ILE A 398 10.87 -58.51 -41.16
N SER A 399 10.35 -57.33 -40.84
CA SER A 399 9.99 -56.94 -39.47
C SER A 399 8.52 -56.56 -39.38
N VAL A 400 7.97 -56.74 -38.19
CA VAL A 400 6.66 -56.22 -37.80
C VAL A 400 6.92 -55.41 -36.55
N ASP A 401 6.61 -54.13 -36.61
CA ASP A 401 6.82 -53.20 -35.52
C ASP A 401 5.46 -52.61 -35.14
N ASP A 402 5.22 -52.42 -33.84
CA ASP A 402 3.96 -51.97 -33.28
C ASP A 402 4.30 -51.18 -32.01
N VAL A 403 3.75 -49.96 -31.91
CA VAL A 403 4.08 -49.02 -30.84
C VAL A 403 3.64 -49.56 -29.48
N ASP A 404 2.44 -50.16 -29.41
CA ASP A 404 1.91 -50.79 -28.20
C ASP A 404 2.66 -52.08 -27.80
N GLN A 405 3.48 -52.61 -28.70
CA GLN A 405 4.16 -53.91 -28.57
C GLN A 405 3.20 -55.07 -28.25
N ASN A 406 1.96 -54.97 -28.73
CA ASN A 406 0.90 -55.91 -28.38
C ASN A 406 0.62 -56.98 -29.47
N ILE A 407 1.53 -57.12 -30.45
CA ILE A 407 1.39 -58.07 -31.56
C ILE A 407 1.17 -59.49 -31.03
N THR A 408 0.00 -60.06 -31.34
CA THR A 408 -0.37 -61.43 -30.93
C THR A 408 -0.21 -62.46 -32.03
N THR A 409 -0.30 -62.06 -33.31
CA THR A 409 -0.23 -62.98 -34.46
C THR A 409 0.48 -62.33 -35.63
N VAL A 410 1.25 -63.12 -36.37
CA VAL A 410 1.80 -62.78 -37.68
C VAL A 410 1.45 -63.93 -38.62
N GLN A 411 0.76 -63.62 -39.71
CA GLN A 411 0.33 -64.62 -40.70
C GLN A 411 1.08 -64.42 -42.01
N LEU A 412 1.79 -65.46 -42.45
CA LEU A 412 2.40 -65.49 -43.78
C LEU A 412 1.47 -66.22 -44.76
N THR A 413 1.33 -65.69 -45.97
CA THR A 413 0.59 -66.34 -47.06
C THR A 413 1.43 -66.36 -48.32
N THR A 414 1.32 -67.42 -49.12
CA THR A 414 1.95 -67.51 -50.44
C THR A 414 0.91 -67.63 -51.53
N VAL A 415 1.12 -66.91 -52.63
CA VAL A 415 0.26 -66.98 -53.83
C VAL A 415 0.61 -68.20 -54.69
N ALA A 416 1.84 -68.71 -54.58
CA ALA A 416 2.31 -69.89 -55.31
C ALA A 416 3.36 -70.67 -54.47
N GLY A 417 3.24 -72.00 -54.45
CA GLY A 417 4.10 -72.88 -53.66
C GLY A 417 3.50 -73.28 -52.32
N THR A 418 4.31 -73.86 -51.44
CA THR A 418 3.95 -74.26 -50.08
C THR A 418 4.79 -73.45 -49.09
N LEU A 419 4.14 -72.88 -48.08
CA LEU A 419 4.80 -72.26 -46.93
C LEU A 419 5.33 -73.31 -45.95
#